data_AF-A0A6P7U2C9-F1
#
_entry.id   AF-A0A6P7U2C9-F1
#
_cell.length_a   1.000
_cell.length_b   1.000
_cell.length_c   1.000
_cell.angle_alpha   90.00
_cell.angle_beta   90.00
_cell.angle_gamma   90.00
#
_symmetry.space_group_name_H-M   'P 1'
#
loop_
_entity.id
_entity.type
_entity.pdbx_description
1 polymer ?
#
loop_
_entity_poly.entity_id
_entity_poly.type
_entity_poly.pdbx_seq_one_letter_code
_entity_poly.pdbx_strand_id
1 'polypeptide(L)'
;MKTTTAYELQKIIESQVEKRTKGVYTPFGMKKMLLFIDDFNMPEKDGSDSQPPLELIRHWINYGFWYDQKTQAECYIKNLIPLSAMSLPNGETTTISPRLLSRYNILNLIEPNEAQIEKIFEPIISHKLSSFSEDVKTIGETVIKATIEMYSAISVKLLPTPSKMHYMFNLRDISLVKFIIK
;
A
#
# COMPACT_ATOMS: atom_id res chain seq x y z
N MET A 1 17.64 10.00 6.61
CA MET A 1 16.30 9.39 6.37
C MET A 1 15.62 9.25 7.72
N LYS A 2 14.30 9.48 7.82
CA LYS A 2 13.56 9.20 9.04
C LYS A 2 13.25 7.71 9.05
N THR A 3 14.06 6.92 9.76
CA THR A 3 13.79 5.50 9.98
C THR A 3 12.62 5.39 10.95
N THR A 4 11.54 4.72 10.55
CA THR A 4 10.42 4.46 11.45
C THR A 4 10.90 3.57 12.59
N THR A 5 10.75 4.03 13.83
CA THR A 5 11.10 3.23 15.01
C THR A 5 9.90 2.41 15.50
N ALA A 6 10.16 1.32 16.22
CA ALA A 6 9.09 0.54 16.85
C ALA A 6 8.22 1.39 17.79
N TYR A 7 8.84 2.36 18.47
CA TYR A 7 8.15 3.27 19.38
C TYR A 7 7.20 4.23 18.66
N GLU A 8 7.64 4.81 17.53
CA GLU A 8 6.79 5.67 16.72
C GLU A 8 5.59 4.89 16.17
N LEU A 9 5.83 3.67 15.67
CA LEU A 9 4.76 2.79 15.21
C LEU A 9 3.76 2.50 16.34
N GLN A 10 4.24 2.11 17.53
CA GLN A 10 3.39 1.86 18.70
C GLN A 10 2.51 3.09 19.02
N LYS A 11 3.11 4.27 19.08
CA LYS A 11 2.39 5.53 19.33
C LYS A 11 1.33 5.84 18.28
N ILE A 12 1.65 5.63 17.00
CA ILE A 12 0.71 5.85 15.91
C ILE A 12 -0.50 4.94 16.09
N ILE A 13 -0.29 3.64 16.38
CA ILE A 13 -1.41 2.71 16.57
C ILE A 13 -2.20 3.06 17.84
N GLU A 14 -1.52 3.34 18.94
CA GLU A 14 -2.16 3.74 20.21
C GLU A 14 -2.99 5.02 20.07
N SER A 15 -2.62 5.94 19.17
CA SER A 15 -3.41 7.15 18.89
C SER A 15 -4.77 6.87 18.22
N GLN A 16 -4.93 5.70 17.59
CA GLN A 16 -6.16 5.30 16.88
C GLN A 16 -7.09 4.43 17.72
N VAL A 17 -6.70 4.10 18.95
CA VAL A 17 -7.45 3.23 19.87
C VAL A 17 -7.66 3.93 21.22
N GLU A 18 -8.73 3.56 21.91
CA GLU A 18 -9.05 4.06 23.24
C GLU A 18 -8.83 2.98 24.29
N LYS A 19 -8.36 3.40 25.47
CA LYS A 19 -8.22 2.54 26.64
C LYS A 19 -9.58 2.40 27.31
N ARG A 20 -10.15 1.19 27.30
CA ARG A 20 -11.47 0.89 27.86
C ARG A 20 -11.41 0.30 29.27
N THR A 21 -10.52 -0.66 29.45
CA THR A 21 -10.34 -1.40 30.72
C THR A 21 -8.85 -1.41 31.04
N LYS A 22 -8.47 -1.79 32.27
CA LYS A 22 -7.07 -1.89 32.67
C LYS A 22 -6.30 -2.77 31.68
N GLY A 23 -5.40 -2.16 30.92
CA GLY A 23 -4.55 -2.83 29.93
C GLY A 23 -5.24 -3.24 28.62
N VAL A 24 -6.49 -2.84 28.35
CA VAL A 24 -7.20 -3.20 27.10
C VAL A 24 -7.50 -1.96 26.26
N TYR A 25 -7.04 -2.01 25.01
CA TYR A 25 -7.18 -0.99 23.99
C TYR A 25 -8.03 -1.52 22.84
N THR A 26 -9.00 -0.72 22.42
CA THR A 26 -9.92 -1.06 21.33
C THR A 26 -10.14 0.15 20.44
N PRO A 27 -10.43 -0.03 19.15
CA PRO A 27 -10.94 1.04 18.31
C PRO A 27 -12.17 1.72 18.92
N PHE A 28 -12.34 3.00 18.61
CA PHE A 28 -13.49 3.78 19.04
C PHE A 28 -14.80 3.09 18.68
N GLY A 29 -15.68 2.93 19.67
CA GLY A 29 -17.00 2.35 19.49
C GLY A 29 -17.04 0.81 19.36
N MET A 30 -15.98 0.11 19.79
CA MET A 30 -15.90 -1.36 19.83
C MET A 30 -16.08 -2.07 18.46
N LYS A 31 -15.94 -1.34 17.37
CA LYS A 31 -15.97 -1.91 16.02
C LYS A 31 -14.64 -2.58 15.69
N LYS A 32 -14.67 -3.48 14.70
CA LYS A 32 -13.45 -3.98 14.06
C LYS A 32 -12.87 -2.88 13.18
N MET A 33 -11.57 -2.65 13.29
CA MET A 33 -10.82 -1.67 12.49
C MET A 33 -9.73 -2.40 11.71
N LEU A 34 -9.57 -2.03 10.43
CA LEU A 34 -8.45 -2.43 9.60
C LEU A 34 -7.34 -1.39 9.74
N LEU A 35 -6.15 -1.82 10.15
CA LEU A 35 -4.95 -1.00 10.13
C LEU A 35 -4.21 -1.26 8.82
N PHE A 36 -4.31 -0.33 7.87
CA PHE A 36 -3.55 -0.43 6.63
C PHE A 36 -2.12 0.08 6.82
N ILE A 37 -1.15 -0.73 6.45
CA ILE A 37 0.28 -0.42 6.51
C ILE A 37 0.83 -0.47 5.09
N ASP A 38 1.07 0.71 4.53
CA ASP A 38 1.73 0.86 3.24
C ASP A 38 3.25 0.70 3.38
N ASP A 39 3.94 0.40 2.29
CA ASP A 39 5.41 0.24 2.22
C ASP A 39 6.00 -0.62 3.36
N PHE A 40 5.42 -1.81 3.57
CA PHE A 40 5.76 -2.71 4.69
C PHE A 40 7.24 -3.15 4.71
N ASN A 41 7.94 -3.05 3.59
CA ASN A 41 9.36 -3.36 3.42
C ASN A 41 10.29 -2.12 3.52
N MET A 42 9.78 -0.96 3.91
CA MET A 42 10.60 0.26 4.09
C MET A 42 11.50 0.27 5.34
N PRO A 43 11.11 -0.27 6.52
CA PRO A 43 11.93 -0.16 7.72
C PRO A 43 13.36 -0.68 7.52
N GLU A 44 14.36 0.11 7.91
CA GLU A 44 15.76 -0.30 7.79
C GLU A 44 16.12 -1.40 8.82
N LYS A 45 17.11 -2.20 8.46
CA LYS A 45 17.71 -3.19 9.35
C LYS A 45 18.65 -2.51 10.33
N ASP A 46 18.63 -2.93 11.58
CA ASP A 46 19.59 -2.53 12.59
C ASP A 46 20.93 -3.29 12.44
N GLY A 47 21.89 -3.00 13.32
CA GLY A 47 23.20 -3.67 13.31
C GLY A 47 23.16 -5.19 13.58
N SER A 48 22.00 -5.74 13.93
CA SER A 48 21.74 -7.17 14.13
C SER A 48 20.87 -7.78 13.03
N ASP A 49 20.76 -7.12 11.87
CA ASP A 49 19.93 -7.54 10.72
C ASP A 49 18.42 -7.61 11.04
N SER A 50 17.99 -6.96 12.12
CA SER A 50 16.62 -6.96 12.62
C SER A 50 15.88 -5.70 12.20
N GLN A 51 14.57 -5.77 12.01
CA GLN A 51 13.72 -4.62 11.72
C GLN A 51 12.77 -4.39 12.90
N PRO A 52 13.14 -3.58 13.91
CA PRO A 52 12.37 -3.46 15.15
C PRO A 52 10.87 -3.14 14.98
N PRO A 53 10.44 -2.26 14.04
CA PRO A 53 9.01 -2.03 13.80
C PRO A 53 8.27 -3.29 13.35
N LEU A 54 8.90 -4.09 12.48
CA LEU A 54 8.32 -5.32 11.96
C LEU A 54 8.28 -6.41 13.05
N GLU A 55 9.29 -6.47 13.91
CA GLU A 55 9.31 -7.37 15.06
C GLU A 55 8.24 -7.00 16.10
N LEU A 56 7.95 -5.71 16.29
CA LEU A 56 6.83 -5.27 17.12
C LEU A 56 5.48 -5.75 16.55
N ILE A 57 5.28 -5.62 15.23
CA ILE A 57 4.06 -6.12 14.56
C ILE A 57 3.97 -7.64 14.71
N ARG A 58 5.09 -8.35 14.52
CA ARG A 58 5.15 -9.80 14.73
C ARG A 58 4.76 -10.18 16.16
N HIS A 59 5.29 -9.46 17.15
CA HIS A 59 4.98 -9.66 18.57
C HIS A 59 3.47 -9.46 18.82
N TRP A 60 2.93 -8.35 18.33
CA TRP A 60 1.52 -8.05 18.44
C TRP A 60 0.62 -9.12 17.82
N ILE A 61 0.91 -9.57 16.59
CA ILE A 61 0.09 -10.61 15.92
C ILE A 61 0.12 -11.93 16.70
N ASN A 62 1.26 -12.29 17.31
CA ASN A 62 1.39 -13.53 18.07
C ASN A 62 0.66 -13.51 19.40
N TYR A 63 0.79 -12.41 20.15
CA TYR A 63 0.39 -12.35 21.55
C TYR A 63 -0.88 -11.52 21.78
N GLY A 64 -1.27 -10.67 20.83
CA GLY A 64 -2.39 -9.76 20.96
C GLY A 64 -2.14 -8.55 21.88
N PHE A 65 -0.90 -8.36 22.32
CA PHE A 65 -0.49 -7.23 23.16
C PHE A 65 0.94 -6.79 22.85
N TRP A 66 1.33 -5.66 23.41
CA TRP A 66 2.72 -5.23 23.60
C TRP A 66 2.88 -4.58 24.98
N TYR A 67 4.11 -4.32 25.40
CA TYR A 67 4.37 -3.69 26.69
C TYR A 67 4.35 -2.16 26.60
N ASP A 68 3.76 -1.52 27.60
CA ASP A 68 3.93 -0.08 27.84
C ASP A 68 5.37 0.18 28.30
N GLN A 69 6.09 1.08 27.61
CA GLN A 69 7.51 1.31 27.88
C GLN A 69 7.80 1.96 29.24
N LYS A 70 6.81 2.62 29.86
CA LYS A 70 6.98 3.33 31.13
C LYS A 70 6.61 2.46 32.33
N THR A 71 5.50 1.74 32.21
CA THR A 71 4.89 0.97 33.29
C THR A 71 5.17 -0.52 33.17
N GLN A 72 5.70 -0.98 32.03
CA GLN A 72 5.92 -2.39 31.69
C GLN A 72 4.66 -3.25 31.79
N ALA A 73 3.49 -2.61 31.79
CA ALA A 73 2.21 -3.29 31.80
C ALA A 73 1.87 -3.83 30.40
N GLU A 74 1.14 -4.93 30.37
CA GLU A 74 0.60 -5.49 29.13
C GLU A 74 -0.53 -4.61 28.58
N CYS A 75 -0.41 -4.23 27.31
CA CYS A 75 -1.39 -3.47 26.56
C CYS A 75 -2.01 -4.35 25.47
N TYR A 76 -3.13 -4.99 25.79
CA TYR A 76 -3.89 -5.83 24.87
C TYR A 76 -4.62 -4.98 23.83
N ILE A 77 -4.34 -5.23 22.56
CA ILE A 77 -4.97 -4.56 21.42
C ILE A 77 -6.03 -5.51 20.83
N LYS A 78 -7.30 -5.14 20.96
CA LYS A 78 -8.42 -5.95 20.47
C LYS A 78 -9.14 -5.26 19.31
N ASN A 79 -9.76 -6.05 18.44
CA ASN A 79 -10.56 -5.59 17.30
C ASN A 79 -9.80 -4.75 16.26
N LEU A 80 -8.47 -4.86 16.21
CA LEU A 80 -7.64 -4.24 15.19
C LEU A 80 -6.98 -5.34 14.36
N ILE A 81 -7.08 -5.25 13.04
CA ILE A 81 -6.57 -6.27 12.10
C ILE A 81 -5.56 -5.58 11.17
N PRO A 82 -4.28 -5.98 11.17
CA PRO A 82 -3.30 -5.42 10.25
C PRO A 82 -3.53 -5.93 8.82
N LEU A 83 -3.51 -5.01 7.87
CA LEU A 83 -3.48 -5.26 6.43
C LEU A 83 -2.25 -4.54 5.88
N SER A 84 -1.36 -5.25 5.23
CA SER A 84 -0.06 -4.71 4.81
C SER A 84 0.15 -4.84 3.31
N ALA A 85 0.75 -3.82 2.70
CA ALA A 85 1.16 -3.81 1.29
C ALA A 85 2.65 -3.49 1.18
N MET A 86 3.33 -4.09 0.21
CA MET A 86 4.74 -3.82 -0.08
C MET A 86 5.03 -4.02 -1.56
N SER A 87 6.07 -3.35 -2.04
CA SER A 87 6.63 -3.60 -3.36
C SER A 87 7.30 -4.98 -3.41
N LEU A 88 7.28 -5.61 -4.58
CA LEU A 88 8.01 -6.87 -4.78
C LEU A 88 9.51 -6.64 -4.53
N PRO A 89 10.22 -7.63 -3.95
CA PRO A 89 11.65 -7.52 -3.74
C PRO A 89 12.39 -7.38 -5.08
N ASN A 90 13.02 -6.23 -5.32
CA ASN A 90 13.73 -5.92 -6.57
C ASN A 90 15.26 -5.85 -6.38
N GLY A 91 15.79 -6.53 -5.35
CA GLY A 91 17.21 -6.56 -5.01
C GLY A 91 17.70 -5.40 -4.14
N GLU A 92 17.05 -4.23 -4.22
CA GLU A 92 17.39 -3.04 -3.43
C GLU A 92 16.50 -2.86 -2.18
N THR A 93 15.30 -3.45 -2.18
CA THR A 93 14.37 -3.39 -1.05
C THR A 93 14.78 -4.33 0.09
N THR A 94 14.53 -3.94 1.34
CA THR A 94 14.79 -4.82 2.49
C THR A 94 13.87 -6.04 2.47
N THR A 95 14.47 -7.21 2.70
CA THR A 95 13.73 -8.48 2.77
C THR A 95 13.06 -8.62 4.14
N ILE A 96 11.75 -8.87 4.14
CA ILE A 96 11.00 -9.13 5.37
C ILE A 96 11.35 -10.51 5.92
N SER A 97 11.43 -10.62 7.26
CA SER A 97 11.74 -11.89 7.90
C SER A 97 10.68 -12.97 7.60
N PRO A 98 11.07 -14.21 7.26
CA PRO A 98 10.13 -15.31 7.02
C PRO A 98 9.20 -15.59 8.21
N ARG A 99 9.68 -15.31 9.42
CA ARG A 99 8.91 -15.46 10.68
C ARG A 99 7.74 -14.50 10.79
N LEU A 100 7.85 -13.31 10.20
CA LEU A 100 6.73 -12.36 10.12
C LEU A 100 5.80 -12.74 8.96
N LEU A 101 6.36 -13.06 7.80
CA LEU A 101 5.60 -13.47 6.62
C LEU A 101 4.70 -14.69 6.88
N SER A 102 5.14 -15.65 7.70
CA SER A 102 4.32 -16.82 8.09
C SER A 102 3.08 -16.48 8.92
N ARG A 103 2.93 -15.22 9.38
CA ARG A 103 1.75 -14.72 10.08
C ARG A 103 0.75 -14.02 9.15
N TYR A 104 1.09 -13.86 7.88
CA TYR A 104 0.26 -13.23 6.86
C TYR A 104 -0.20 -14.26 5.82
N ASN A 105 -1.38 -14.01 5.25
CA ASN A 105 -1.75 -14.60 3.97
C ASN A 105 -1.21 -13.68 2.87
N ILE A 106 -0.25 -14.18 2.09
CA ILE A 106 0.45 -13.37 1.08
C ILE A 106 -0.27 -13.51 -0.26
N LEU A 107 -0.62 -12.37 -0.85
CA LEU A 107 -1.17 -12.29 -2.20
C LEU A 107 -0.16 -11.55 -3.09
N ASN A 108 0.21 -12.18 -4.19
CA ASN A 108 1.06 -11.54 -5.20
C ASN A 108 0.17 -10.87 -6.25
N LEU A 109 0.30 -9.56 -6.40
CA LEU A 109 -0.40 -8.79 -7.42
C LEU A 109 0.52 -8.63 -8.62
N ILE A 110 0.14 -9.23 -9.75
CA ILE A 110 0.85 -9.06 -11.02
C ILE A 110 0.32 -7.84 -11.76
N GLU A 111 1.20 -7.20 -12.55
CA GLU A 111 0.79 -6.12 -13.42
C GLU A 111 -0.27 -6.61 -14.43
N PRO A 112 -1.38 -5.87 -14.62
CA PRO A 112 -2.42 -6.25 -15.55
C PRO A 112 -1.92 -6.16 -16.99
N ASN A 113 -2.41 -7.06 -17.84
CA ASN A 113 -2.15 -6.98 -19.27
C ASN A 113 -2.98 -5.86 -19.94
N GLU A 114 -2.67 -5.56 -21.19
CA GLU A 114 -3.30 -4.49 -21.97
C GLU A 114 -4.84 -4.59 -21.99
N ALA A 115 -5.37 -5.79 -22.25
CA ALA A 115 -6.82 -6.03 -22.27
C ALA A 115 -7.49 -5.85 -20.90
N GLN A 116 -6.77 -6.13 -19.80
CA GLN A 116 -7.25 -5.85 -18.44
C GLN A 116 -7.24 -4.37 -18.14
N ILE A 117 -6.20 -3.64 -18.57
CA ILE A 117 -6.11 -2.18 -18.43
C ILE A 117 -7.28 -1.52 -19.18
N GLU A 118 -7.54 -1.92 -20.43
CA GLU A 118 -8.69 -1.44 -21.20
C GLU A 118 -10.00 -1.61 -20.41
N LYS A 119 -10.27 -2.83 -19.91
CA LYS A 119 -11.48 -3.13 -19.12
C LYS A 119 -11.61 -2.32 -17.83
N ILE A 120 -10.49 -1.95 -17.21
CA ILE A 120 -10.48 -1.13 -15.99
C ILE A 120 -10.82 0.33 -16.32
N PHE A 121 -10.29 0.88 -17.41
CA PHE A 121 -10.40 2.30 -17.74
C PHE A 121 -11.61 2.65 -18.61
N GLU A 122 -12.14 1.71 -19.38
CA GLU A 122 -13.32 1.89 -20.23
C GLU A 122 -14.55 2.41 -19.46
N PRO A 123 -14.99 1.80 -18.34
CA PRO A 123 -16.13 2.32 -17.59
C PRO A 123 -15.90 3.74 -17.06
N ILE A 124 -14.65 4.09 -16.77
CA ILE A 124 -14.28 5.37 -16.18
C ILE A 124 -14.41 6.49 -17.21
N ILE A 125 -13.90 6.28 -18.42
CA ILE A 125 -14.03 7.23 -19.53
C ILE A 125 -15.47 7.31 -20.02
N SER A 126 -16.16 6.17 -20.17
CA SER A 126 -17.57 6.13 -20.55
C SER A 126 -18.45 6.90 -19.56
N HIS A 127 -18.20 6.74 -18.25
CA HIS A 127 -18.89 7.53 -17.25
C HIS A 127 -18.57 9.04 -17.37
N LYS A 128 -17.31 9.39 -17.59
CA LYS A 128 -16.87 10.78 -17.74
C LYS A 128 -17.47 11.47 -18.97
N LEU A 129 -17.68 10.72 -20.05
CA LEU A 129 -18.27 11.19 -21.30
C LEU A 129 -19.80 11.14 -21.33
N SER A 130 -20.44 10.60 -20.29
CA SER A 130 -21.89 10.34 -20.27
C SER A 130 -22.76 11.58 -20.52
N SER A 131 -22.28 12.78 -20.15
CA SER A 131 -22.98 14.06 -20.33
C SER A 131 -22.77 14.73 -21.70
N PHE A 132 -21.89 14.19 -22.54
CA PHE A 132 -21.57 14.75 -23.86
C PHE A 132 -22.47 14.15 -24.95
N SER A 133 -22.38 14.68 -26.18
CA SER A 133 -23.09 14.12 -27.34
C SER A 133 -22.59 12.71 -27.68
N GLU A 134 -23.42 11.92 -28.36
CA GLU A 134 -23.04 10.55 -28.76
C GLU A 134 -21.77 10.52 -29.61
N ASP A 135 -21.57 11.51 -30.49
CA ASP A 135 -20.35 11.63 -31.28
C ASP A 135 -19.09 11.67 -30.38
N VAL A 136 -19.15 12.37 -29.24
CA VAL A 136 -18.03 12.47 -28.31
C VAL A 136 -17.88 11.19 -27.47
N LYS A 137 -18.98 10.51 -27.12
CA LYS A 137 -18.93 9.24 -26.38
C LYS A 137 -18.18 8.16 -27.15
N THR A 138 -18.40 8.07 -28.47
CA THR A 138 -17.71 7.09 -29.33
C THR A 138 -16.20 7.30 -29.39
N ILE A 139 -15.71 8.52 -29.14
CA ILE A 139 -14.27 8.84 -29.10
C ILE A 139 -13.60 8.24 -27.85
N GLY A 140 -14.34 7.97 -26.77
CA GLY A 140 -13.81 7.47 -25.51
C GLY A 140 -12.99 6.19 -25.65
N GLU A 141 -13.49 5.22 -26.41
CA GLU A 141 -12.77 3.97 -26.67
C GLU A 141 -11.46 4.20 -27.41
N THR A 142 -11.47 5.11 -28.40
CA THR A 142 -10.29 5.45 -29.21
C THR A 142 -9.22 6.10 -28.34
N VAL A 143 -9.63 7.00 -27.44
CA VAL A 143 -8.72 7.68 -26.51
C VAL A 143 -8.06 6.69 -25.56
N ILE A 144 -8.79 5.71 -25.03
CA ILE A 144 -8.23 4.69 -24.14
C ILE A 144 -7.18 3.86 -24.87
N LYS A 145 -7.52 3.32 -26.04
CA LYS A 145 -6.60 2.52 -26.86
C LYS A 145 -5.32 3.30 -27.20
N ALA A 146 -5.47 4.53 -27.68
CA ALA A 146 -4.32 5.39 -28.00
C ALA A 146 -3.45 5.67 -26.75
N THR A 147 -4.07 5.88 -25.59
CA THR A 147 -3.35 6.13 -24.33
C THR A 147 -2.55 4.89 -23.90
N ILE A 148 -3.14 3.71 -24.00
CA ILE A 148 -2.51 2.45 -23.62
C ILE A 148 -1.36 2.10 -24.58
N GLU A 149 -1.55 2.27 -25.88
CA GLU A 149 -0.51 2.06 -26.89
C GLU A 149 0.67 3.01 -26.66
N MET A 150 0.39 4.29 -26.40
CA MET A 150 1.41 5.29 -26.08
C MET A 150 2.16 4.94 -24.79
N TYR A 151 1.44 4.54 -23.73
CA TYR A 151 2.04 4.12 -22.47
C TYR A 151 2.96 2.91 -22.65
N SER A 152 2.53 1.90 -23.40
CA SER A 152 3.32 0.70 -23.70
C SER A 152 4.59 1.05 -24.47
N ALA A 153 4.47 1.87 -25.52
CA ALA A 153 5.60 2.31 -26.33
C ALA A 153 6.63 3.11 -25.52
N ILE A 154 6.16 3.98 -24.61
CA ILE A 154 7.02 4.78 -23.75
C ILE A 154 7.71 3.92 -22.69
N SER A 155 6.97 3.02 -22.03
CA SER A 155 7.49 2.17 -20.96
C SER A 155 8.62 1.26 -21.43
N VAL A 156 8.58 0.82 -22.69
CA VAL A 156 9.65 0.01 -23.30
C VAL A 156 10.86 0.87 -23.71
N LYS A 157 10.63 2.09 -24.23
CA LYS A 157 11.71 2.94 -24.76
C LYS A 157 12.44 3.74 -23.69
N LEU A 158 11.74 4.15 -22.64
CA LEU A 158 12.26 5.02 -21.58
C LEU A 158 12.45 4.19 -20.31
N LEU A 159 13.53 3.41 -20.27
CA LEU A 159 13.88 2.63 -19.09
C LEU A 159 14.58 3.49 -18.03
N PRO A 160 14.35 3.22 -16.74
CA PRO A 160 15.07 3.88 -15.67
C PRO A 160 16.56 3.52 -15.75
N THR A 161 17.40 4.54 -15.77
CA THR A 161 18.87 4.42 -15.70
C THR A 161 19.38 5.32 -14.60
N PRO A 162 20.60 5.15 -14.06
CA PRO A 162 21.14 6.04 -13.03
C PRO A 162 21.12 7.52 -13.41
N SER A 163 21.30 7.84 -14.69
CA SER A 163 21.19 9.22 -15.21
C SER A 163 19.75 9.68 -15.48
N LYS A 164 18.80 8.75 -15.56
CA LYS A 164 17.37 9.00 -15.86
C LYS A 164 16.45 8.21 -14.93
N MET A 165 16.66 8.32 -13.63
CA MET A 165 15.91 7.57 -12.61
C MET A 165 14.43 7.93 -12.55
N HIS A 166 14.06 9.10 -13.10
CA HIS A 166 12.68 9.59 -13.14
C HIS A 166 11.80 8.88 -14.20
N TYR A 167 12.35 7.98 -15.01
CA TYR A 167 11.59 7.15 -15.95
C TYR A 167 10.96 5.96 -15.25
N MET A 168 9.99 6.23 -14.39
CA MET A 168 9.19 5.23 -13.69
C MET A 168 7.74 5.33 -14.17
N PHE A 169 7.32 4.37 -14.99
CA PHE A 169 5.97 4.30 -15.54
C PHE A 169 5.13 3.28 -14.77
N ASN A 170 3.92 3.65 -14.39
CA ASN A 170 2.97 2.79 -13.68
C ASN A 170 1.52 3.12 -14.08
N LEU A 171 0.56 2.32 -13.62
CA LEU A 171 -0.87 2.51 -13.96
C LEU A 171 -1.45 3.89 -13.55
N ARG A 172 -0.82 4.61 -12.60
CA ARG A 172 -1.25 5.97 -12.25
C ARG A 172 -1.06 6.93 -13.41
N ASP A 173 -0.08 6.72 -14.28
CA ASP A 173 0.15 7.56 -15.46
C ASP A 173 -1.01 7.43 -16.45
N ILE A 174 -1.51 6.22 -16.68
CA ILE A 174 -2.71 5.96 -17.49
C ILE A 174 -3.93 6.63 -16.85
N SER A 175 -4.00 6.64 -15.51
CA SER A 175 -5.13 7.25 -14.79
C SER A 175 -5.29 8.75 -14.99
N LEU A 176 -4.25 9.44 -15.49
CA LEU A 176 -4.31 10.86 -15.82
C LEU A 176 -5.29 11.17 -16.95
N VAL A 177 -5.63 10.18 -17.79
CA VAL A 177 -6.63 10.33 -18.86
C VAL A 177 -7.97 10.88 -18.34
N LYS A 178 -8.30 10.59 -17.07
CA LYS A 178 -9.51 11.09 -16.38
C LYS A 178 -9.55 12.62 -16.23
N PHE A 179 -8.39 13.28 -16.22
CA PHE A 179 -8.27 14.73 -16.06
C PHE A 179 -8.27 15.50 -17.37
N ILE A 180 -8.13 14.82 -18.51
CA ILE A 180 -8.08 15.46 -19.84
C ILE A 180 -9.45 16.04 -20.22
N ILE A 181 -10.53 15.41 -19.75
CA ILE A 181 -11.90 15.81 -20.04
C ILE A 181 -12.40 16.65 -18.86
N LYS A 182 -12.50 17.97 -19.03
CA LYS A 182 -13.12 18.89 -18.07
C LYS A 182 -14.48 19.34 -18.55
#